data_AF-A0A0F9LSJ4-F1
#
_entry.id   AF-A0A0F9LSJ4-F1
#
_cell.length_a   1.000
_cell.length_b   1.000
_cell.length_c   1.000
_cell.angle_alpha   90.00
_cell.angle_beta   90.00
_cell.angle_gamma   90.00
#
_symmetry.space_group_name_H-M   'P 1'
#
loop_
_entity.id
_entity.type
_entity.pdbx_description
1 polymer ?
#
loop_
_entity_poly.entity_id
_entity_poly.type
_entity_poly.pdbx_seq_one_letter_code
_entity_poly.pdbx_strand_id
1 'polypeptide(L)'
;MHQLTKMLSYCRPAGSSMERQFIERYITPYEPTVDKANNRIITVGDNPKVMFSCHTDTVHHLPKRQKIHTDKHGIIHAGSKHSNCLGADDTAGIYVALGLIDRGIEGTYIFHAGEEIGCIGAKHLAEHEEDFIKSFDISIALDRRGTQSLVTAQTCMIGASDEFAKAFCAAIGMKHSPDPTGLWTDNIEYLNMIPELVNLSVGYSGAHTVHERLDSTYLFKLVDALAQVDYKDLPIIRDLSQPQGIVDTYYGSYTGKYDHEDDLEDLIRRFPSQIAHLLETFGFDGDDILDFLTKEEGLDDYQVYKHLTAPGRDDWWDDFDR
;
A
#
# COMPACT_ATOMS: atom_id res chain seq x y z
N MET A 1 10.69 -14.28 -14.70
CA MET A 1 11.82 -13.32 -14.61
C MET A 1 11.88 -12.28 -15.73
N HIS A 2 11.97 -12.67 -17.01
CA HIS A 2 12.15 -11.69 -18.10
C HIS A 2 10.96 -10.72 -18.28
N GLN A 3 9.74 -11.18 -18.02
CA GLN A 3 8.55 -10.32 -18.06
C GLN A 3 8.53 -9.32 -16.88
N LEU A 4 8.77 -9.79 -15.65
CA LEU A 4 8.84 -8.95 -14.45
C LEU A 4 9.85 -7.80 -14.60
N THR A 5 11.06 -8.08 -15.08
CA THR A 5 12.09 -7.04 -15.32
C THR A 5 11.67 -6.04 -16.41
N LYS A 6 10.90 -6.47 -17.43
CA LYS A 6 10.31 -5.53 -18.40
C LYS A 6 9.19 -4.68 -17.81
N MET A 7 8.39 -5.23 -16.91
CA MET A 7 7.36 -4.47 -16.19
C MET A 7 8.00 -3.39 -15.33
N LEU A 8 9.01 -3.76 -14.51
CA LEU A 8 9.74 -2.82 -13.63
C LEU A 8 10.52 -1.73 -14.39
N SER A 9 10.82 -1.95 -15.67
CA SER A 9 11.50 -0.94 -16.48
C SER A 9 10.63 0.30 -16.81
N TYR A 10 9.34 0.29 -16.48
CA TYR A 10 8.44 1.44 -16.64
C TYR A 10 8.42 2.29 -15.37
N CYS A 11 8.77 3.55 -15.49
CA CYS A 11 8.53 4.57 -14.46
C CYS A 11 7.17 5.22 -14.75
N ARG A 12 6.19 5.05 -13.85
CA ARG A 12 4.77 5.29 -14.13
C ARG A 12 4.13 6.29 -13.13
N PRO A 13 4.54 7.57 -13.10
CA PRO A 13 3.73 8.55 -12.36
C PRO A 13 2.27 8.50 -12.82
N ALA A 14 1.35 8.75 -11.90
CA ALA A 14 -0.09 8.70 -12.16
C ALA A 14 -0.51 9.58 -13.35
N GLY A 15 -1.38 9.05 -14.21
CA GLY A 15 -1.88 9.69 -15.43
C GLY A 15 -0.85 9.79 -16.58
N SER A 16 0.37 9.29 -16.39
CA SER A 16 1.44 9.51 -17.36
C SER A 16 1.31 8.69 -18.64
N SER A 17 2.09 9.05 -19.67
CA SER A 17 2.17 8.26 -20.90
C SER A 17 2.83 6.90 -20.69
N MET A 18 3.72 6.75 -19.70
CA MET A 18 4.35 5.46 -19.38
C MET A 18 3.40 4.53 -18.64
N GLU A 19 2.57 5.06 -17.74
CA GLU A 19 1.51 4.29 -17.10
C GLU A 19 0.53 3.73 -18.15
N ARG A 20 0.03 4.59 -19.05
CA ARG A 20 -0.85 4.16 -20.14
C ARG A 20 -0.24 3.07 -21.01
N GLN A 21 1.02 3.24 -21.43
CA GLN A 21 1.74 2.21 -22.20
C GLN A 21 1.96 0.91 -21.43
N PHE A 22 2.09 0.99 -20.10
CA PHE A 22 2.19 -0.21 -19.25
C PHE A 22 0.84 -0.94 -19.22
N ILE A 23 -0.25 -0.22 -18.95
CA ILE A 23 -1.62 -0.75 -18.92
C ILE A 23 -1.96 -1.39 -20.26
N GLU A 24 -1.75 -0.68 -21.37
CA GLU A 24 -1.99 -1.18 -22.74
C GLU A 24 -1.24 -2.48 -23.02
N ARG A 25 -0.02 -2.61 -22.48
CA ARG A 25 0.85 -3.74 -22.76
C ARG A 25 0.54 -4.96 -21.89
N TYR A 26 0.19 -4.77 -20.61
CA TYR A 26 0.15 -5.86 -19.63
C TYR A 26 -1.23 -6.11 -19.03
N ILE A 27 -2.13 -5.13 -19.03
CA ILE A 27 -3.46 -5.27 -18.41
C ILE A 27 -4.56 -5.33 -19.48
N THR A 28 -4.52 -4.45 -20.48
CA THR A 28 -5.49 -4.46 -21.60
C THR A 28 -5.63 -5.79 -22.34
N PRO A 29 -4.58 -6.63 -22.51
CA PRO A 29 -4.73 -7.96 -23.12
C PRO A 29 -5.69 -8.91 -22.40
N TYR A 30 -6.03 -8.62 -21.14
CA TYR A 30 -7.00 -9.38 -20.34
C TYR A 30 -8.43 -8.80 -20.43
N GLU A 31 -8.66 -7.87 -21.37
CA GLU A 31 -9.96 -7.28 -21.67
C GLU A 31 -10.71 -6.71 -20.43
N PRO A 32 -10.05 -5.86 -19.62
CA PRO A 32 -10.67 -5.30 -18.44
C PRO A 32 -11.87 -4.40 -18.78
N THR A 33 -12.86 -4.39 -17.90
CA THR A 33 -13.81 -3.28 -17.84
C THR A 33 -13.09 -2.05 -17.29
N VAL A 34 -13.42 -0.88 -17.84
CA VAL A 34 -12.85 0.40 -17.43
C VAL A 34 -13.95 1.29 -16.88
N ASP A 35 -13.78 1.74 -15.64
CA ASP A 35 -14.73 2.67 -15.01
C ASP A 35 -14.37 4.13 -15.32
N LYS A 36 -15.10 5.07 -14.70
CA LYS A 36 -14.89 6.52 -14.93
C LYS A 36 -13.64 7.07 -14.27
N ALA A 37 -13.13 6.43 -13.21
CA ALA A 37 -11.88 6.80 -12.55
C ALA A 37 -10.65 6.11 -13.16
N ASN A 38 -10.83 5.39 -14.28
CA ASN A 38 -9.78 4.69 -15.00
C ASN A 38 -9.21 3.48 -14.22
N ASN A 39 -9.99 2.89 -13.32
CA ASN A 39 -9.69 1.56 -12.80
C ASN A 39 -9.79 0.52 -13.92
N ARG A 40 -9.05 -0.60 -13.80
CA ARG A 40 -9.20 -1.76 -14.67
C ARG A 40 -9.75 -2.91 -13.85
N ILE A 41 -10.89 -3.45 -14.25
CA ILE A 41 -11.59 -4.50 -13.51
C ILE A 41 -11.65 -5.75 -14.39
N ILE A 42 -11.08 -6.85 -13.90
CA ILE A 42 -11.09 -8.15 -14.56
C ILE A 42 -11.78 -9.14 -13.64
N THR A 43 -12.78 -9.86 -14.14
CA THR A 43 -13.51 -10.87 -13.37
C THR A 43 -13.23 -12.25 -13.95
N VAL A 44 -12.77 -13.17 -13.08
CA VAL A 44 -12.56 -14.58 -13.39
C VAL A 44 -13.56 -15.40 -12.58
N GLY A 45 -14.36 -16.21 -13.27
CA GLY A 45 -15.44 -17.00 -12.65
C GLY A 45 -16.81 -16.31 -12.71
N ASP A 46 -17.78 -16.87 -11.99
CA ASP A 46 -19.17 -16.38 -11.96
C ASP A 46 -19.48 -15.78 -10.58
N ASN A 47 -19.70 -14.47 -10.54
CA ASN A 47 -19.99 -13.69 -9.32
C ASN A 47 -19.04 -13.98 -8.13
N PRO A 48 -17.72 -13.80 -8.30
CA PRO A 48 -16.73 -14.13 -7.27
C PRO A 48 -16.92 -13.28 -6.00
N LYS A 49 -16.64 -13.89 -4.85
CA LYS A 49 -16.71 -13.25 -3.52
C LYS A 49 -15.38 -12.69 -3.01
N VAL A 50 -14.33 -12.87 -3.80
CA VAL A 50 -12.97 -12.43 -3.47
C VAL A 50 -12.57 -11.33 -4.44
N MET A 51 -12.09 -10.24 -3.87
CA MET A 51 -11.46 -9.15 -4.59
C MET A 51 -9.96 -9.17 -4.34
N PHE A 52 -9.17 -9.07 -5.40
CA PHE A 52 -7.74 -8.76 -5.35
C PHE A 52 -7.51 -7.36 -5.86
N SER A 53 -6.66 -6.58 -5.20
CA SER A 53 -6.33 -5.23 -5.64
C SER A 53 -4.84 -4.94 -5.69
N CYS A 54 -4.47 -4.08 -6.63
CA CYS A 54 -3.14 -3.51 -6.83
C CYS A 54 -3.30 -2.17 -7.54
N HIS A 55 -2.28 -1.30 -7.56
CA HIS A 55 -2.36 0.00 -8.25
C HIS A 55 -1.48 0.05 -9.50
N THR A 56 -1.85 0.88 -10.49
CA THR A 56 -1.16 0.94 -11.78
C THR A 56 -0.02 1.95 -11.84
N ASP A 57 -0.06 2.97 -11.00
CA ASP A 57 0.93 4.02 -10.92
C ASP A 57 2.15 3.61 -10.07
N THR A 58 3.07 4.55 -9.88
CA THR A 58 4.28 4.44 -9.06
C THR A 58 4.71 5.86 -8.67
N VAL A 59 5.35 6.04 -7.53
CA VAL A 59 5.97 7.33 -7.11
C VAL A 59 7.12 7.87 -7.98
N HIS A 60 7.36 7.34 -9.18
CA HIS A 60 8.43 7.87 -10.04
C HIS A 60 8.16 9.32 -10.44
N HIS A 61 9.13 10.22 -10.30
CA HIS A 61 8.91 11.65 -10.62
C HIS A 61 8.74 11.93 -12.12
N LEU A 62 9.34 11.09 -12.98
CA LEU A 62 9.36 11.32 -14.43
C LEU A 62 8.93 10.06 -15.20
N PRO A 63 8.04 10.20 -16.19
CA PRO A 63 7.63 9.08 -17.03
C PRO A 63 8.74 8.72 -18.02
N LYS A 64 9.44 7.63 -17.76
CA LYS A 64 10.54 7.14 -18.60
C LYS A 64 10.70 5.62 -18.51
N ARG A 65 11.64 5.11 -19.31
CA ARG A 65 12.22 3.79 -19.12
C ARG A 65 13.41 3.87 -18.18
N GLN A 66 13.56 2.85 -17.34
CA GLN A 66 14.76 2.66 -16.53
C GLN A 66 15.44 1.31 -16.80
N LYS A 67 16.75 1.25 -16.53
CA LYS A 67 17.48 -0.01 -16.55
C LYS A 67 17.19 -0.78 -15.27
N ILE A 68 17.07 -2.10 -15.40
CA ILE A 68 16.79 -2.99 -14.28
C ILE A 68 17.94 -3.97 -14.14
N HIS A 69 18.45 -4.12 -12.92
CA HIS A 69 19.50 -5.08 -12.58
C HIS A 69 18.91 -6.16 -11.67
N THR A 70 19.41 -7.38 -11.83
CA THR A 70 19.08 -8.50 -10.96
C THR A 70 20.39 -9.11 -10.49
N ASP A 71 20.54 -9.27 -9.19
CA ASP A 71 21.73 -9.90 -8.63
C ASP A 71 21.65 -11.45 -8.70
N LYS A 72 22.71 -12.12 -8.26
CA LYS A 72 22.80 -13.59 -8.25
C LYS A 72 21.81 -14.28 -7.31
N HIS A 73 21.16 -13.54 -6.40
CA HIS A 73 20.19 -14.04 -5.46
C HIS A 73 18.74 -13.80 -5.92
N GLY A 74 18.54 -13.18 -7.08
CA GLY A 74 17.22 -12.85 -7.61
C GLY A 74 16.65 -11.55 -7.03
N ILE A 75 17.47 -10.70 -6.42
CA ILE A 75 17.04 -9.38 -5.97
C ILE A 75 17.12 -8.39 -7.12
N ILE A 76 15.98 -7.80 -7.46
CA ILE A 76 15.83 -6.82 -8.52
C ILE A 76 15.95 -5.40 -7.95
N HIS A 77 16.65 -4.52 -8.66
CA HIS A 77 16.82 -3.11 -8.31
C HIS A 77 17.01 -2.22 -9.52
N ALA A 78 16.78 -0.92 -9.33
CA ALA A 78 17.02 0.07 -10.37
C ALA A 78 18.52 0.13 -10.70
N GLY A 79 18.85 0.07 -11.99
CA GLY A 79 20.23 0.06 -12.49
C GLY A 79 20.88 1.45 -12.53
N SER A 80 20.11 2.51 -12.24
CA SER A 80 20.58 3.89 -12.23
C SER A 80 20.41 4.51 -10.85
N LYS A 81 21.45 5.19 -10.37
CA LYS A 81 21.39 6.01 -9.14
C LYS A 81 20.49 7.24 -9.28
N HIS A 82 20.11 7.59 -10.52
CA HIS A 82 19.18 8.70 -10.82
C HIS A 82 17.72 8.24 -10.91
N SER A 83 17.42 6.98 -10.61
CA SER A 83 16.02 6.60 -10.36
C SER A 83 15.70 6.88 -8.91
N ASN A 84 14.57 7.54 -8.65
CA ASN A 84 14.12 7.81 -7.29
C ASN A 84 13.55 6.55 -6.61
N CYS A 85 13.07 5.58 -7.39
CA CYS A 85 12.62 4.27 -6.92
C CYS A 85 12.77 3.18 -8.00
N LEU A 86 12.45 1.93 -7.66
CA LEU A 86 12.33 0.81 -8.59
C LEU A 86 10.91 0.73 -9.18
N GLY A 87 9.90 1.15 -8.42
CA GLY A 87 8.48 0.94 -8.72
C GLY A 87 8.08 -0.52 -8.60
N ALA A 88 8.65 -1.26 -7.64
CA ALA A 88 8.14 -2.57 -7.29
C ALA A 88 6.81 -2.45 -6.55
N ASP A 89 6.64 -1.36 -5.81
CA ASP A 89 5.37 -0.74 -5.45
C ASP A 89 4.74 -0.03 -6.67
N ASP A 90 3.67 -0.53 -7.31
CA ASP A 90 3.04 -1.85 -7.10
C ASP A 90 3.13 -2.77 -8.33
N THR A 91 4.25 -2.72 -9.07
CA THR A 91 4.51 -3.71 -10.13
C THR A 91 4.50 -5.16 -9.60
N ALA A 92 4.87 -5.37 -8.34
CA ALA A 92 4.87 -6.68 -7.70
C ALA A 92 3.44 -7.21 -7.52
N GLY A 93 2.52 -6.42 -6.99
CA GLY A 93 1.10 -6.77 -6.87
C GLY A 93 0.44 -7.03 -8.21
N ILE A 94 0.68 -6.18 -9.21
CA ILE A 94 0.22 -6.40 -10.59
C ILE A 94 0.72 -7.76 -11.12
N TYR A 95 2.00 -8.09 -10.92
CA TYR A 95 2.55 -9.37 -11.38
C TYR A 95 1.87 -10.56 -10.70
N VAL A 96 1.55 -10.45 -9.40
CA VAL A 96 0.80 -11.48 -8.68
C VAL A 96 -0.61 -11.62 -9.24
N ALA A 97 -1.36 -10.51 -9.35
CA ALA A 97 -2.72 -10.50 -9.86
C ALA A 97 -2.82 -11.13 -11.26
N LEU A 98 -1.98 -10.71 -12.20
CA LEU A 98 -1.93 -11.30 -13.55
C LEU A 98 -1.58 -12.79 -13.50
N GLY A 99 -0.66 -13.21 -12.63
CA GLY A 99 -0.30 -14.60 -12.45
C GLY A 99 -1.42 -15.49 -11.89
N LEU A 100 -2.33 -14.92 -11.10
CA LEU A 100 -3.54 -15.60 -10.60
C LEU A 100 -4.62 -15.68 -11.70
N ILE A 101 -4.82 -14.59 -12.45
CA ILE A 101 -5.70 -14.57 -13.63
C ILE A 101 -5.28 -15.63 -14.65
N ASP A 102 -3.99 -15.70 -14.98
CA ASP A 102 -3.42 -16.70 -15.90
C ASP A 102 -3.66 -18.15 -15.44
N ARG A 103 -3.79 -18.36 -14.13
CA ARG A 103 -4.07 -19.66 -13.51
C ARG A 103 -5.57 -19.93 -13.35
N GLY A 104 -6.43 -19.00 -13.76
CA GLY A 104 -7.89 -19.14 -13.67
C GLY A 104 -8.42 -19.10 -12.24
N ILE A 105 -7.71 -18.44 -11.32
CA ILE A 105 -8.16 -18.29 -9.94
C ILE A 105 -9.39 -17.39 -9.91
N GLU A 106 -10.50 -17.91 -9.41
CA GLU A 106 -11.77 -17.21 -9.28
C GLU A 106 -11.61 -15.97 -8.39
N GLY A 107 -12.05 -14.82 -8.88
CA GLY A 107 -11.84 -13.53 -8.23
C GLY A 107 -12.15 -12.35 -9.13
N THR A 108 -12.42 -11.20 -8.52
CA THR A 108 -12.39 -9.90 -9.21
C THR A 108 -11.07 -9.22 -8.91
N TYR A 109 -10.35 -8.84 -9.96
CA TYR A 109 -9.04 -8.20 -9.89
C TYR A 109 -9.20 -6.74 -10.30
N ILE A 110 -8.95 -5.84 -9.36
CA ILE A 110 -9.05 -4.39 -9.58
C ILE A 110 -7.64 -3.81 -9.59
N PHE A 111 -7.28 -3.21 -10.72
CA PHE A 111 -6.07 -2.42 -10.87
C PHE A 111 -6.47 -0.96 -10.73
N HIS A 112 -6.28 -0.40 -9.54
CA HIS A 112 -6.70 0.97 -9.24
C HIS A 112 -5.80 1.99 -9.93
N ALA A 113 -6.38 3.14 -10.25
CA ALA A 113 -5.65 4.29 -10.76
C ALA A 113 -5.42 5.35 -9.67
N GLY A 114 -4.19 5.86 -9.57
CA GLY A 114 -3.87 7.03 -8.76
C GLY A 114 -3.89 6.73 -7.26
N GLU A 115 -3.34 5.59 -6.86
CA GLU A 115 -3.15 5.25 -5.44
C GLU A 115 -2.16 6.21 -4.80
N GLU A 116 -1.02 6.43 -5.47
CA GLU A 116 0.14 7.19 -4.99
C GLU A 116 -0.12 8.71 -4.92
N ILE A 117 -1.30 9.13 -5.38
CA ILE A 117 -1.79 10.52 -5.33
C ILE A 117 -3.12 10.63 -4.58
N GLY A 118 -3.41 9.65 -3.72
CA GLY A 118 -4.52 9.70 -2.76
C GLY A 118 -5.70 8.78 -3.07
N CYS A 119 -5.44 7.56 -3.55
CA CYS A 119 -6.45 6.50 -3.74
C CYS A 119 -7.63 6.90 -4.64
N ILE A 120 -7.37 7.67 -5.70
CA ILE A 120 -8.41 8.28 -6.55
C ILE A 120 -9.37 7.22 -7.11
N GLY A 121 -8.83 6.13 -7.63
CA GLY A 121 -9.58 5.01 -8.17
C GLY A 121 -10.42 4.29 -7.13
N ALA A 122 -9.84 4.01 -5.96
CA ALA A 122 -10.53 3.29 -4.91
C ALA A 122 -11.68 4.09 -4.30
N LYS A 123 -11.46 5.39 -4.02
CA LYS A 123 -12.48 6.34 -3.56
C LYS A 123 -13.65 6.43 -4.53
N HIS A 124 -13.37 6.49 -5.84
CA HIS A 124 -14.44 6.53 -6.85
C HIS A 124 -15.36 5.31 -6.77
N LEU A 125 -14.79 4.11 -6.66
CA LEU A 125 -15.56 2.87 -6.52
C LEU A 125 -16.36 2.83 -5.22
N ALA A 126 -15.76 3.25 -4.10
CA ALA A 126 -16.44 3.31 -2.81
C ALA A 126 -17.66 4.26 -2.85
N GLU A 127 -17.53 5.41 -3.51
CA GLU A 127 -18.57 6.43 -3.57
C GLU A 127 -19.67 6.13 -4.61
N HIS A 128 -19.31 5.56 -5.76
CA HIS A 128 -20.20 5.48 -6.93
C HIS A 128 -20.64 4.06 -7.28
N GLU A 129 -19.91 3.05 -6.82
CA GLU A 129 -20.13 1.63 -7.13
C GLU A 129 -20.20 0.80 -5.83
N GLU A 130 -20.78 1.38 -4.78
CA GLU A 130 -20.84 0.80 -3.44
C GLU A 130 -21.47 -0.60 -3.41
N ASP A 131 -22.57 -0.81 -4.14
CA ASP A 131 -23.25 -2.12 -4.25
C ASP A 131 -22.34 -3.19 -4.88
N PHE A 132 -21.50 -2.80 -5.83
CA PHE A 132 -20.51 -3.69 -6.43
C PHE A 132 -19.42 -4.06 -5.42
N ILE A 133 -18.90 -3.09 -4.65
CA ILE A 133 -17.91 -3.36 -3.60
C ILE A 133 -18.50 -4.24 -2.48
N LYS A 134 -19.72 -3.95 -2.03
CA LYS A 134 -20.45 -4.76 -1.02
C LYS A 134 -20.78 -6.17 -1.48
N SER A 135 -20.58 -6.49 -2.76
CA SER A 135 -20.80 -7.84 -3.26
C SER A 135 -19.69 -8.83 -2.85
N PHE A 136 -18.53 -8.33 -2.40
CA PHE A 136 -17.38 -9.12 -1.97
C PHE A 136 -17.40 -9.42 -0.47
N ASP A 137 -16.94 -10.61 -0.11
CA ASP A 137 -16.74 -11.04 1.28
C ASP A 137 -15.29 -10.81 1.73
N ILE A 138 -14.34 -10.90 0.79
CA ILE A 138 -12.90 -10.81 1.04
C ILE A 138 -12.27 -9.77 0.09
N SER A 139 -11.40 -8.91 0.62
CA SER A 139 -10.51 -8.01 -0.13
C SER A 139 -9.05 -8.25 0.26
N ILE A 140 -8.23 -8.60 -0.73
CA ILE A 140 -6.79 -8.82 -0.58
C ILE A 140 -6.06 -7.78 -1.44
N ALA A 141 -5.55 -6.73 -0.79
CA ALA A 141 -4.57 -5.85 -1.42
C ALA A 141 -3.22 -6.58 -1.55
N LEU A 142 -2.60 -6.46 -2.72
CA LEU A 142 -1.32 -7.07 -3.05
C LEU A 142 -0.20 -6.02 -3.01
N ASP A 143 -0.22 -5.16 -1.99
CA ASP A 143 0.52 -3.91 -1.96
C ASP A 143 1.16 -3.66 -0.58
N ARG A 144 1.88 -4.66 -0.10
CA ARG A 144 2.63 -4.53 1.16
C ARG A 144 4.09 -4.89 0.95
N ARG A 145 4.96 -4.02 1.42
CA ARG A 145 6.39 -4.30 1.55
C ARG A 145 6.65 -5.48 2.49
N GLY A 146 7.76 -6.19 2.27
CA GLY A 146 8.20 -7.32 3.08
C GLY A 146 7.72 -8.64 2.51
N THR A 147 7.89 -9.72 3.28
CA THR A 147 7.64 -11.11 2.81
C THR A 147 6.80 -11.94 3.78
N GLN A 148 6.33 -11.34 4.87
CA GLN A 148 5.77 -12.08 6.02
C GLN A 148 4.61 -11.34 6.71
N SER A 149 4.25 -10.13 6.28
CA SER A 149 3.16 -9.37 6.88
C SER A 149 1.87 -9.61 6.09
N LEU A 150 0.82 -10.02 6.81
CA LEU A 150 -0.57 -9.94 6.38
C LEU A 150 -1.22 -8.85 7.23
N VAL A 151 -1.34 -7.65 6.68
CA VAL A 151 -1.90 -6.50 7.40
C VAL A 151 -3.38 -6.75 7.68
N THR A 152 -3.77 -6.74 8.95
CA THR A 152 -5.15 -6.96 9.40
C THR A 152 -5.81 -5.71 9.96
N ALA A 153 -5.05 -4.64 10.16
CA ALA A 153 -5.56 -3.33 10.54
C ALA A 153 -4.77 -2.23 9.85
N GLN A 154 -5.47 -1.18 9.44
CA GLN A 154 -4.94 -0.03 8.72
C GLN A 154 -5.38 1.24 9.43
N THR A 155 -4.45 2.17 9.68
CA THR A 155 -4.67 3.35 10.54
C THR A 155 -5.41 3.00 11.85
N CYS A 156 -4.95 1.95 12.53
CA CYS A 156 -5.55 1.39 13.74
C CYS A 156 -6.95 0.77 13.56
N MET A 157 -7.61 0.87 12.40
CA MET A 157 -8.92 0.29 12.18
C MET A 157 -8.79 -1.17 11.72
N ILE A 158 -9.49 -2.07 12.42
CA ILE A 158 -9.46 -3.51 12.16
C ILE A 158 -10.15 -3.82 10.82
N GLY A 159 -9.41 -4.32 9.85
CA GLY A 159 -9.89 -4.73 8.53
C GLY A 159 -10.26 -6.21 8.44
N ALA A 160 -9.64 -7.06 9.25
CA ALA A 160 -9.89 -8.50 9.21
C ALA A 160 -9.93 -9.12 10.61
N SER A 161 -10.71 -10.19 10.75
CA SER A 161 -10.74 -11.01 11.95
C SER A 161 -9.46 -11.81 12.13
N ASP A 162 -9.15 -12.13 13.39
CA ASP A 162 -8.00 -12.93 13.78
C ASP A 162 -8.08 -14.35 13.19
N GLU A 163 -9.28 -14.92 13.17
CA GLU A 163 -9.60 -16.23 12.64
C GLU A 163 -9.38 -16.30 11.13
N PHE A 164 -9.91 -15.33 10.37
CA PHE A 164 -9.65 -15.20 8.94
C PHE A 164 -8.15 -15.08 8.68
N ALA A 165 -7.48 -14.16 9.35
CA ALA A 165 -6.07 -13.89 9.12
C ALA A 165 -5.18 -15.12 9.40
N LYS A 166 -5.47 -15.87 10.47
CA LYS A 166 -4.76 -17.13 10.79
C LYS A 166 -5.04 -18.21 9.76
N ALA A 167 -6.30 -18.37 9.32
CA ALA A 167 -6.68 -19.33 8.30
C ALA A 167 -6.00 -19.02 6.96
N PHE A 168 -5.99 -17.75 6.54
CA PHE A 168 -5.36 -17.32 5.30
C PHE A 168 -3.84 -17.45 5.34
N CYS A 169 -3.18 -17.05 6.45
CA CYS A 169 -1.74 -17.27 6.63
C CYS A 169 -1.35 -18.76 6.60
N ALA A 170 -2.19 -19.63 7.16
CA ALA A 170 -1.99 -21.07 7.10
C ALA A 170 -2.15 -21.62 5.68
N ALA A 171 -3.18 -21.16 4.96
CA ALA A 171 -3.47 -21.60 3.59
C ALA A 171 -2.34 -21.24 2.61
N ILE A 172 -1.77 -20.03 2.70
CA ILE A 172 -0.62 -19.66 1.86
C ILE A 172 0.66 -20.39 2.25
N GLY A 173 0.82 -20.85 3.50
CA GLY A 173 1.95 -21.67 3.93
C GLY A 173 3.34 -21.00 3.86
N MET A 174 3.40 -19.68 3.65
CA MET A 174 4.64 -18.92 3.42
C MET A 174 5.14 -18.16 4.66
N LYS A 175 4.76 -18.59 5.86
CA LYS A 175 5.15 -17.98 7.15
C LYS A 175 4.76 -16.50 7.28
N HIS A 176 3.63 -16.11 6.69
CA HIS A 176 3.07 -14.82 7.03
C HIS A 176 2.44 -14.86 8.41
N SER A 177 2.34 -13.69 9.03
CA SER A 177 1.66 -13.48 10.29
C SER A 177 0.73 -12.27 10.19
N PRO A 178 -0.41 -12.29 10.90
CA PRO A 178 -1.24 -11.10 11.09
C PRO A 178 -0.40 -9.91 11.60
N ASP A 179 -0.58 -8.75 10.99
CA ASP A 179 0.13 -7.51 11.28
C ASP A 179 -0.89 -6.37 11.48
N PRO A 180 -1.13 -5.90 12.72
CA PRO A 180 -2.10 -4.84 12.97
C PRO A 180 -1.54 -3.42 12.72
N THR A 181 -0.37 -3.28 12.11
CA THR A 181 0.36 -1.99 11.99
C THR A 181 0.33 -1.37 10.60
N GLY A 182 -0.70 -1.69 9.80
CA GLY A 182 -0.91 -1.08 8.50
C GLY A 182 -1.13 0.44 8.58
N LEU A 183 -0.68 1.16 7.56
CA LEU A 183 -0.93 2.58 7.40
C LEU A 183 -2.13 2.78 6.48
N TRP A 184 -1.89 2.94 5.18
CA TRP A 184 -2.92 3.17 4.17
C TRP A 184 -2.57 2.39 2.89
N THR A 185 -3.59 1.90 2.20
CA THR A 185 -3.56 1.39 0.82
C THR A 185 -4.99 1.46 0.30
N ASP A 186 -5.21 1.39 -1.02
CA ASP A 186 -6.52 1.54 -1.67
C ASP A 186 -7.69 0.84 -0.97
N ASN A 187 -7.49 -0.41 -0.52
CA ASN A 187 -8.61 -1.19 0.00
C ASN A 187 -9.15 -0.68 1.35
N ILE A 188 -8.45 0.22 2.06
CA ILE A 188 -9.00 0.86 3.26
C ILE A 188 -10.30 1.63 2.96
N GLU A 189 -10.47 2.13 1.73
CA GLU A 189 -11.70 2.80 1.28
C GLU A 189 -12.93 1.87 1.32
N TYR A 190 -12.72 0.55 1.39
CA TYR A 190 -13.76 -0.48 1.45
C TYR A 190 -13.95 -1.08 2.84
N LEU A 191 -13.29 -0.52 3.86
CA LEU A 191 -13.21 -1.08 5.21
C LEU A 191 -14.60 -1.39 5.81
N ASN A 192 -15.60 -0.54 5.56
CA ASN A 192 -16.96 -0.70 6.08
C ASN A 192 -17.91 -1.40 5.08
N MET A 193 -17.39 -1.91 3.97
CA MET A 193 -18.17 -2.50 2.88
C MET A 193 -17.85 -3.99 2.67
N ILE A 194 -16.61 -4.41 2.95
CA ILE A 194 -16.15 -5.80 2.74
C ILE A 194 -15.76 -6.41 4.10
N PRO A 195 -16.35 -7.54 4.52
CA PRO A 195 -16.08 -8.16 5.81
C PRO A 195 -14.61 -8.48 6.10
N GLU A 196 -13.86 -9.13 5.22
CA GLU A 196 -12.48 -9.52 5.52
C GLU A 196 -11.49 -8.79 4.61
N LEU A 197 -10.77 -7.83 5.16
CA LEU A 197 -9.93 -6.90 4.42
C LEU A 197 -8.49 -6.91 4.91
N VAL A 198 -7.57 -7.29 4.01
CA VAL A 198 -6.16 -7.46 4.32
C VAL A 198 -5.25 -6.84 3.26
N ASN A 199 -4.02 -6.52 3.64
CA ASN A 199 -2.96 -6.15 2.69
C ASN A 199 -1.74 -7.08 2.84
N LEU A 200 -1.37 -7.77 1.76
CA LEU A 200 -0.46 -8.90 1.76
C LEU A 200 0.93 -8.53 1.25
N SER A 201 1.96 -8.96 1.98
CA SER A 201 3.36 -8.76 1.62
C SER A 201 3.75 -9.39 0.29
N VAL A 202 4.16 -8.58 -0.70
CA VAL A 202 4.53 -9.05 -2.05
C VAL A 202 6.03 -9.01 -2.37
N GLY A 203 6.89 -8.80 -1.36
CA GLY A 203 8.33 -9.09 -1.48
C GLY A 203 9.22 -7.92 -1.89
N TYR A 204 8.68 -6.70 -1.98
CA TYR A 204 9.51 -5.52 -2.13
C TYR A 204 9.95 -4.96 -0.77
N SER A 205 11.03 -4.18 -0.75
CA SER A 205 11.55 -3.51 0.45
C SER A 205 12.15 -2.16 0.06
N GLY A 206 12.30 -1.24 1.04
CA GLY A 206 12.81 0.11 0.77
C GLY A 206 11.88 0.91 -0.15
N ALA A 207 10.57 0.70 -0.04
CA ALA A 207 9.52 1.35 -0.83
C ALA A 207 9.77 2.86 -0.96
N HIS A 208 9.47 3.41 -2.13
CA HIS A 208 9.58 4.83 -2.44
C HIS A 208 10.98 5.46 -2.30
N THR A 209 12.04 4.64 -2.23
CA THR A 209 13.42 5.14 -2.14
C THR A 209 14.31 4.60 -3.26
N VAL A 210 15.48 5.22 -3.43
CA VAL A 210 16.54 4.71 -4.32
C VAL A 210 17.04 3.31 -3.91
N HIS A 211 16.73 2.91 -2.67
CA HIS A 211 17.04 1.61 -2.11
C HIS A 211 15.93 0.59 -2.32
N GLU A 212 14.88 0.89 -3.09
CA GLU A 212 13.81 -0.06 -3.35
C GLU A 212 14.31 -1.32 -4.07
N ARG A 213 13.97 -2.49 -3.53
CA ARG A 213 14.36 -3.81 -4.02
C ARG A 213 13.17 -4.73 -4.10
N LEU A 214 13.20 -5.71 -4.99
CA LEU A 214 12.20 -6.78 -5.07
C LEU A 214 12.85 -8.16 -5.04
N ASP A 215 12.44 -9.03 -4.12
CA ASP A 215 12.80 -10.44 -4.13
C ASP A 215 11.90 -11.21 -5.11
N SER A 216 12.41 -11.41 -6.32
CA SER A 216 11.66 -12.11 -7.37
C SER A 216 11.51 -13.61 -7.10
N THR A 217 12.41 -14.22 -6.31
CA THR A 217 12.32 -15.64 -5.95
C THR A 217 11.17 -15.85 -4.98
N TYR A 218 11.03 -14.96 -4.00
CA TYR A 218 9.88 -14.92 -3.12
C TYR A 218 8.58 -14.66 -3.90
N LEU A 219 8.56 -13.63 -4.75
CA LEU A 219 7.37 -13.24 -5.51
C LEU A 219 6.80 -14.41 -6.33
N PHE A 220 7.64 -15.17 -7.03
CA PHE A 220 7.16 -16.31 -7.82
C PHE A 220 6.55 -17.42 -6.96
N LYS A 221 7.16 -17.70 -5.79
CA LYS A 221 6.58 -18.65 -4.83
C LYS A 221 5.27 -18.15 -4.26
N LEU A 222 5.12 -16.83 -4.06
CA LEU A 222 3.88 -16.24 -3.59
C LEU A 222 2.74 -16.45 -4.59
N VAL A 223 2.99 -16.25 -5.89
CA VAL A 223 1.98 -16.55 -6.93
C VAL A 223 1.57 -18.02 -6.89
N ASP A 224 2.53 -18.93 -6.79
CA ASP A 224 2.23 -20.37 -6.71
C ASP A 224 1.42 -20.70 -5.45
N ALA A 225 1.78 -20.13 -4.30
CA ALA A 225 1.10 -20.36 -3.03
C ALA A 225 -0.34 -19.84 -3.03
N LEU A 226 -0.55 -18.60 -3.49
CA LEU A 226 -1.88 -17.99 -3.59
C LEU A 226 -2.78 -18.79 -4.54
N ALA A 227 -2.24 -19.31 -5.64
CA ALA A 227 -2.99 -20.15 -6.56
C ALA A 227 -3.41 -21.52 -5.98
N GLN A 228 -2.91 -21.92 -4.81
CA GLN A 228 -3.32 -23.15 -4.12
C GLN A 228 -4.32 -22.88 -2.99
N VAL A 229 -4.63 -21.62 -2.67
CA VAL A 229 -5.59 -21.28 -1.62
C VAL A 229 -7.00 -21.56 -2.11
N ASP A 230 -7.78 -22.32 -1.32
CA ASP A 230 -9.22 -22.38 -1.50
C ASP A 230 -9.87 -21.23 -0.73
N TYR A 231 -10.16 -20.14 -1.44
CA TYR A 231 -10.71 -18.94 -0.84
C TYR A 231 -12.15 -19.12 -0.33
N LYS A 232 -12.87 -20.15 -0.80
CA LYS A 232 -14.26 -20.44 -0.38
C LYS A 232 -14.32 -21.04 1.02
N ASP A 233 -13.21 -21.64 1.46
CA ASP A 233 -13.07 -22.26 2.78
C ASP A 233 -12.55 -21.28 3.85
N LEU A 234 -12.21 -20.04 3.48
CA LEU A 234 -11.77 -19.03 4.43
C LEU A 234 -12.95 -18.51 5.26
N PRO A 235 -12.81 -18.37 6.59
CA PRO A 235 -13.90 -17.96 7.46
C PRO A 235 -14.18 -16.46 7.33
N ILE A 236 -15.44 -16.09 7.19
CA ILE A 236 -15.90 -14.70 7.18
C ILE A 236 -16.53 -14.41 8.54
N ILE A 237 -15.83 -13.68 9.40
CA ILE A 237 -16.21 -13.50 10.81
C ILE A 237 -16.61 -12.07 11.13
N ARG A 238 -15.98 -11.07 10.50
CA ARG A 238 -16.25 -9.66 10.82
C ARG A 238 -17.67 -9.27 10.40
N ASP A 239 -18.45 -8.77 11.37
CA ASP A 239 -19.81 -8.28 11.17
C ASP A 239 -19.81 -6.77 10.97
N LEU A 240 -20.11 -6.32 9.75
CA LEU A 240 -20.14 -4.90 9.36
C LEU A 240 -21.29 -4.10 10.01
N SER A 241 -22.23 -4.76 10.69
CA SER A 241 -23.27 -4.06 11.47
C SER A 241 -22.77 -3.58 12.84
N GLN A 242 -21.64 -4.10 13.32
CA GLN A 242 -21.01 -3.65 14.55
C GLN A 242 -20.17 -2.39 14.33
N PRO A 243 -19.96 -1.57 15.37
CA PRO A 243 -19.03 -0.45 15.29
C PRO A 243 -17.64 -0.89 14.83
N GLN A 244 -17.01 -0.09 13.97
CA GLN A 244 -15.66 -0.34 13.47
C GLN A 244 -14.67 -0.54 14.62
N GLY A 245 -14.07 -1.73 14.67
CA GLY A 245 -13.08 -2.06 15.68
C GLY A 245 -11.78 -1.27 15.49
N ILE A 246 -11.15 -0.90 16.59
CA ILE A 246 -9.84 -0.23 16.62
C ILE A 246 -8.87 -1.12 17.40
N VAL A 247 -7.66 -1.31 16.88
CA VAL A 247 -6.61 -2.04 17.58
C VAL A 247 -6.13 -1.21 18.76
N ASP A 248 -6.21 -1.79 19.94
CA ASP A 248 -5.65 -1.21 21.17
C ASP A 248 -4.14 -1.52 21.24
N THR A 249 -3.35 -0.92 20.34
CA THR A 249 -1.90 -1.07 20.38
C THR A 249 -1.32 -0.20 21.50
N TYR A 250 -1.26 -0.77 22.70
CA TYR A 250 -0.24 -0.53 23.73
C TYR A 250 0.32 0.91 23.83
N TYR A 251 -0.54 1.87 24.21
CA TYR A 251 -0.17 2.92 25.15
C TYR A 251 -1.26 2.95 26.23
N GLY A 252 -0.87 2.51 27.44
CA GLY A 252 -1.69 2.16 28.59
C GLY A 252 -3.04 2.86 28.76
N SER A 253 -4.06 2.04 29.00
CA SER A 253 -5.16 2.30 29.93
C SER A 253 -5.44 3.77 30.26
N TYR A 254 -6.27 4.42 29.45
CA TYR A 254 -7.18 5.43 29.97
C TYR A 254 -8.60 4.98 29.70
N THR A 255 -9.10 4.14 30.61
CA THR A 255 -10.53 4.10 30.93
C THR A 255 -10.90 5.45 31.57
N GLY A 256 -10.96 6.48 30.75
CA GLY A 256 -11.46 7.80 31.10
C GLY A 256 -12.62 8.10 30.17
N LYS A 257 -13.77 8.42 30.74
CA LYS A 257 -14.95 8.86 30.01
C LYS A 257 -14.55 9.91 28.97
N TYR A 258 -15.08 9.77 27.75
CA TYR A 258 -15.10 10.80 26.73
C TYR A 258 -15.53 12.13 27.36
N ASP A 259 -14.59 13.06 27.48
CA ASP A 259 -14.90 14.47 27.74
C ASP A 259 -13.78 15.42 27.29
N HIS A 260 -12.98 15.03 26.31
CA HIS A 260 -12.02 15.93 25.67
C HIS A 260 -12.14 15.83 24.16
N GLU A 261 -12.42 16.96 23.51
CA GLU A 261 -12.02 17.20 22.13
C GLU A 261 -10.48 17.07 22.13
N ASP A 262 -9.95 15.89 21.81
CA ASP A 262 -8.51 15.73 21.59
C ASP A 262 -8.15 16.74 20.48
N ASP A 263 -7.37 17.76 20.82
CA ASP A 263 -6.95 18.75 19.84
C ASP A 263 -5.97 18.13 18.84
N LEU A 264 -5.82 18.77 17.70
CA LEU A 264 -5.01 18.25 16.60
C LEU A 264 -3.54 18.04 17.03
N GLU A 265 -3.05 18.81 17.99
CA GLU A 265 -1.68 18.69 18.48
C GLU A 265 -1.47 17.37 19.25
N ASP A 266 -2.43 16.99 20.09
CA ASP A 266 -2.39 15.71 20.80
C ASP A 266 -2.49 14.52 19.84
N LEU A 267 -3.29 14.63 18.78
CA LEU A 267 -3.35 13.61 17.73
C LEU A 267 -2.04 13.52 16.95
N ILE A 268 -1.42 14.65 16.59
CA ILE A 268 -0.09 14.68 15.93
C ILE A 268 0.97 14.02 16.83
N ARG A 269 0.98 14.31 18.13
CA ARG A 269 1.94 13.72 19.07
C ARG A 269 1.76 12.21 19.23
N ARG A 270 0.51 11.73 19.21
CA ARG A 270 0.18 10.31 19.39
C ARG A 270 0.35 9.48 18.12
N PHE A 271 0.11 10.09 16.96
CA PHE A 271 0.10 9.41 15.66
C PHE A 271 0.94 10.15 14.59
N PRO A 272 2.22 10.47 14.86
CA PRO A 272 3.00 11.37 14.02
C PRO A 272 3.20 10.86 12.60
N SER A 273 3.38 9.55 12.42
CA SER A 273 3.58 8.95 11.09
C SER A 273 2.28 8.89 10.28
N GLN A 274 1.15 8.60 10.93
CA GLN A 274 -0.16 8.54 10.29
C GLN A 274 -0.61 9.94 9.88
N ILE A 275 -0.39 10.95 10.73
CA ILE A 275 -0.72 12.34 10.40
C ILE A 275 0.24 12.91 9.36
N ALA A 276 1.53 12.59 9.40
CA ALA A 276 2.45 12.98 8.33
C ALA A 276 2.00 12.44 6.97
N HIS A 277 1.64 11.16 6.90
CA HIS A 277 1.12 10.56 5.68
C HIS A 277 -0.22 11.16 5.24
N LEU A 278 -1.10 11.49 6.18
CA LEU A 278 -2.35 12.20 5.91
C LEU A 278 -2.07 13.58 5.28
N LEU A 279 -1.11 14.33 5.83
CA LEU A 279 -0.70 15.63 5.30
C LEU A 279 -0.13 15.52 3.88
N GLU A 280 0.76 14.55 3.65
CA GLU A 280 1.32 14.24 2.31
C GLU A 280 0.20 13.90 1.31
N THR A 281 -0.81 13.13 1.74
CA THR A 281 -1.98 12.79 0.92
C THR A 281 -2.80 14.02 0.52
N PHE A 282 -2.87 15.03 1.39
CA PHE A 282 -3.50 16.32 1.08
C PHE A 282 -2.58 17.32 0.37
N GLY A 283 -1.39 16.86 -0.05
CA GLY A 283 -0.44 17.65 -0.83
C GLY A 283 0.41 18.60 0.00
N PHE A 284 0.52 18.38 1.31
CA PHE A 284 1.47 19.07 2.18
C PHE A 284 2.72 18.21 2.33
N ASP A 285 3.83 18.65 1.78
CA ASP A 285 5.12 18.00 1.97
C ASP A 285 5.93 18.65 3.10
N GLY A 286 7.11 18.09 3.38
CA GLY A 286 7.98 18.63 4.43
C GLY A 286 8.43 20.07 4.17
N ASP A 287 8.58 20.48 2.90
CA ASP A 287 8.97 21.84 2.55
C ASP A 287 7.80 22.82 2.77
N ASP A 288 6.57 22.42 2.47
CA ASP A 288 5.36 23.21 2.77
C ASP A 288 5.21 23.46 4.28
N ILE A 289 5.44 22.43 5.09
CA ILE A 289 5.38 22.53 6.55
C ILE A 289 6.52 23.41 7.07
N LEU A 290 7.73 23.26 6.55
CA LEU A 290 8.87 24.12 6.90
C LEU A 290 8.64 25.58 6.49
N ASP A 291 8.07 25.82 5.32
CA ASP A 291 7.71 27.15 4.83
C ASP A 291 6.65 27.79 5.73
N PHE A 292 5.62 27.05 6.14
CA PHE A 292 4.63 27.52 7.12
C PHE A 292 5.28 27.90 8.45
N LEU A 293 6.11 27.02 9.01
CA LEU A 293 6.79 27.24 10.29
C LEU A 293 7.73 28.46 10.26
N THR A 294 8.41 28.68 9.13
CA THR A 294 9.38 29.79 8.99
C THR A 294 8.73 31.11 8.60
N LYS A 295 7.72 31.10 7.71
CA LYS A 295 7.12 32.32 7.15
C LYS A 295 5.90 32.81 7.92
N GLU A 296 5.06 31.91 8.41
CA GLU A 296 3.82 32.26 9.10
C GLU A 296 4.01 32.28 10.62
N GLU A 297 4.71 31.28 11.17
CA GLU A 297 4.99 31.19 12.62
C GLU A 297 6.30 31.88 13.04
N GLY A 298 7.10 32.34 12.07
CA GLY A 298 8.28 33.16 12.30
C GLY A 298 9.44 32.45 13.00
N LEU A 299 9.49 31.11 12.97
CA LEU A 299 10.59 30.33 13.50
C LEU A 299 11.82 30.50 12.58
N ASP A 300 12.98 30.78 13.16
CA ASP A 300 14.22 30.84 12.37
C ASP A 300 14.75 29.43 12.04
N ASP A 301 15.58 29.32 10.99
CA ASP A 301 16.17 28.04 10.56
C ASP A 301 16.83 27.31 11.75
N TYR A 302 17.48 28.05 12.65
CA TYR A 302 18.15 27.46 13.82
C TYR A 302 17.16 26.83 14.82
N GLN A 303 15.99 27.44 15.06
CA GLN A 303 14.93 26.92 15.91
C GLN A 303 14.27 25.67 15.33
N VAL A 304 14.05 25.66 14.01
CA VAL A 304 13.51 24.50 13.28
C VAL A 304 14.49 23.32 13.33
N TYR A 305 15.77 23.56 13.04
CA TYR A 305 16.81 22.52 13.06
C TYR A 305 17.12 21.98 14.47
N LYS A 306 17.04 22.82 15.52
CA LYS A 306 17.26 22.40 16.91
C LYS A 306 16.16 21.46 17.42
N HIS A 307 14.92 21.60 16.94
CA HIS A 307 13.83 20.68 17.29
C HIS A 307 13.87 19.35 16.54
N LEU A 308 14.52 19.30 15.37
CA LEU A 308 14.74 18.05 14.61
C LEU A 308 15.88 17.18 15.18
N THR A 309 16.72 17.71 16.09
CA THR A 309 18.02 17.11 16.43
C THR A 309 18.24 16.65 17.88
N ALA A 310 17.22 16.57 18.75
CA ALA A 310 17.43 15.96 20.08
C ALA A 310 16.21 15.18 20.62
N PRO A 311 16.40 14.02 21.29
CA PRO A 311 17.61 13.66 22.05
C PRO A 311 18.30 12.37 21.56
N GLY A 312 19.62 12.42 21.35
CA GLY A 312 20.43 11.19 21.27
C GLY A 312 21.65 11.17 20.34
N ARG A 313 22.14 12.29 19.80
CA ARG A 313 23.47 12.31 19.17
C ARG A 313 24.28 13.51 19.63
N ASP A 314 25.31 13.19 20.38
CA ASP A 314 26.36 14.09 20.84
C ASP A 314 27.05 14.81 19.66
N ASP A 315 27.14 16.13 19.80
CA ASP A 315 28.29 17.01 19.58
C ASP A 315 29.21 16.73 18.37
N TRP A 316 28.95 17.38 17.23
CA TRP A 316 29.89 17.44 16.10
C TRP A 316 30.03 18.81 15.40
N TRP A 317 29.59 19.93 15.98
CA TRP A 317 29.63 21.24 15.29
C TRP A 317 30.09 22.45 16.12
N ASP A 318 31.02 22.27 17.07
CA ASP A 318 31.61 23.40 17.83
C ASP A 318 32.90 23.98 17.23
N ASP A 319 33.27 23.67 15.99
CA ASP A 319 34.57 24.07 15.41
C ASP A 319 34.50 24.91 14.11
N PHE A 320 33.48 25.75 13.96
CA PHE A 320 33.47 26.81 12.94
C PHE A 320 33.18 28.18 13.55
N ASP A 321 34.10 28.64 14.41
CA ASP A 321 34.32 30.07 14.63
C ASP A 321 35.78 30.32 15.10
N ARG A 322 36.72 30.17 14.16
CA ARG A 322 38.06 30.79 14.15
C ARG A 322 38.55 31.02 12.73
#